data_AF-A0A9W7Z4T4-F1
#
_entry.id   AF-A0A9W7Z4T4-F1
#
_cell.length_a   1.000
_cell.length_b   1.000
_cell.length_c   1.000
_cell.angle_alpha   90.00
_cell.angle_beta   90.00
_cell.angle_gamma   90.00
#
_symmetry.space_group_name_H-M   'P 1'
#
loop_
_entity.id
_entity.type
_entity.pdbx_description
1 polymer ?
#
loop_
_entity_poly.entity_id
_entity_poly.type
_entity_poly.pdbx_seq_one_letter_code
_entity_poly.pdbx_strand_id
1 'polypeptide(L)'
;MTDKKNLNWEISVLEAQTGTGKSLWKAKAKETKRQREQAKRAKQAAKSTDQGSTATTITPDSNNTEDAEAKLQKLRKEKVDRKLYTIQKRSKALVSKLVQFEQQRLKRKIQDSSESSNEELEKDSETTKGLPLDGLVECMMHRIKKRSPALAKAFDVQALSSELQELNSSKCVQRVLGAKQAVVFINSNSTDLTEVLTGTKTRDNKQSKSREESGKSEAKPAPKQVRPSVDDKPDQDGSIVGGSDGYESTSDLDADPTSKFVGRLDGNVSDVSISDYEREGSHKNSKQRKRQRNPDDYDEDADKEFMKLYHGNGDKKNRPGQRQRRRQHEREFGKDANHIKLMEKEKTHINSRQRPQPQPQAAVASQPKTKDQAMHPSWEAKRRERELLEQAKTVKGQRIVFD
;
A
#
# COMPACT_ATOMS: atom_id res chain seq x y z
N MET A 1 10.29 33.62 -17.02
CA MET A 1 9.83 32.30 -16.53
C MET A 1 10.99 31.33 -16.68
N THR A 2 11.60 30.87 -15.59
CA THR A 2 12.66 29.87 -15.69
C THR A 2 12.04 28.52 -16.00
N ASP A 3 12.53 27.85 -17.05
CA ASP A 3 12.05 26.51 -17.39
C ASP A 3 12.25 25.59 -16.20
N LYS A 4 11.15 24.98 -15.74
CA LYS A 4 11.18 24.07 -14.59
C LYS A 4 12.05 22.87 -14.94
N LYS A 5 13.30 22.88 -14.46
CA LYS A 5 14.24 21.77 -14.64
C LYS A 5 13.61 20.46 -14.18
N ASN A 6 13.62 19.47 -15.05
CA ASN A 6 13.11 18.14 -14.76
C ASN A 6 14.18 17.33 -14.03
N LEU A 7 14.26 17.49 -12.70
CA LEU A 7 15.25 16.81 -11.86
C LEU A 7 15.27 15.29 -12.07
N ASN A 8 14.11 14.68 -12.34
CA ASN A 8 14.05 13.24 -12.58
C ASN A 8 14.84 12.84 -13.83
N TRP A 9 14.78 13.67 -14.87
CA TRP A 9 15.52 13.40 -16.09
C TRP A 9 17.02 13.58 -15.90
N GLU A 10 17.46 14.69 -15.28
CA GLU A 10 18.88 14.95 -15.02
C GLU A 10 19.50 13.88 -14.12
N ILE A 11 18.81 13.48 -13.05
CA ILE A 11 19.22 12.37 -12.18
C ILE A 11 19.37 11.08 -12.99
N SER A 12 18.41 10.75 -13.87
CA SER A 12 18.53 9.54 -14.69
C SER A 12 19.68 9.59 -15.69
N VAL A 13 20.00 10.76 -16.26
CA VAL A 13 21.15 10.90 -17.17
C VAL A 13 22.47 10.69 -16.42
N LEU A 14 22.63 11.30 -15.26
CA LEU A 14 23.83 11.16 -14.43
C LEU A 14 23.97 9.74 -13.84
N GLU A 15 22.86 9.08 -13.50
CA GLU A 15 22.85 7.66 -13.13
C GLU A 15 23.35 6.77 -14.27
N ALA A 16 23.01 7.07 -15.53
CA ALA A 16 23.57 6.38 -16.69
C ALA A 16 25.08 6.57 -16.80
N GLN A 17 25.54 7.81 -16.67
CA GLN A 17 26.95 8.19 -16.83
C GLN A 17 27.83 7.57 -15.74
N THR A 18 27.35 7.58 -14.50
CA THR A 18 28.06 7.01 -13.34
C THR A 18 27.95 5.48 -13.27
N GLY A 19 27.08 4.86 -14.08
CA GLY A 19 26.84 3.43 -13.99
C GLY A 19 26.14 3.00 -12.70
N THR A 20 25.46 3.93 -12.01
CA THR A 20 24.80 3.66 -10.73
C THR A 20 23.27 3.77 -10.84
N GLY A 21 22.54 3.04 -9.98
CA GLY A 21 21.12 3.27 -9.74
C GLY A 21 20.11 2.42 -10.53
N LYS A 22 18.85 2.51 -10.11
CA LYS A 22 17.70 1.74 -10.66
C LYS A 22 17.46 2.00 -12.14
N SER A 23 17.77 3.20 -12.58
CA SER A 23 17.43 3.65 -13.93
C SER A 23 18.48 3.28 -14.95
N LEU A 24 19.58 2.64 -14.56
CA LEU A 24 20.70 2.31 -15.45
C LEU A 24 20.25 1.68 -16.77
N TRP A 25 19.32 0.72 -16.74
CA TRP A 25 18.81 0.13 -17.98
C TRP A 25 18.00 1.13 -18.83
N LYS A 26 17.14 1.95 -18.19
CA LYS A 26 16.34 2.98 -18.88
C LYS A 26 17.22 4.11 -19.41
N ALA A 27 18.26 4.44 -18.67
CA ALA A 27 19.18 5.51 -18.96
C ALA A 27 20.14 5.07 -20.07
N LYS A 28 20.67 3.84 -20.03
CA LYS A 28 21.36 3.20 -21.17
C LYS A 28 20.45 3.12 -22.40
N ALA A 29 19.18 2.72 -22.24
CA ALA A 29 18.23 2.69 -23.36
C ALA A 29 17.93 4.08 -23.94
N LYS A 30 17.93 5.13 -23.11
CA LYS A 30 17.69 6.50 -23.55
C LYS A 30 18.94 7.13 -24.18
N GLU A 31 20.11 6.87 -23.62
CA GLU A 31 21.40 7.32 -24.16
C GLU A 31 21.68 6.65 -25.51
N THR A 32 21.46 5.34 -25.62
CA THR A 32 21.54 4.64 -26.91
C THR A 32 20.52 5.18 -27.91
N LYS A 33 19.31 5.58 -27.49
CA LYS A 33 18.35 6.27 -28.37
C LYS A 33 18.89 7.63 -28.83
N ARG A 34 19.49 8.42 -27.94
CA ARG A 34 20.09 9.73 -28.26
C ARG A 34 21.28 9.58 -29.21
N GLN A 35 22.18 8.63 -28.96
CA GLN A 35 23.29 8.29 -29.84
C GLN A 35 22.78 7.87 -31.23
N ARG A 36 21.69 7.09 -31.30
CA ARG A 36 21.03 6.76 -32.59
C ARG A 36 20.46 7.98 -33.29
N GLU A 37 19.81 8.89 -32.57
CA GLU A 37 19.29 10.14 -33.15
C GLU A 37 20.41 11.08 -33.62
N GLN A 38 21.50 11.19 -32.85
CA GLN A 38 22.68 11.96 -33.22
C GLN A 38 23.39 11.36 -34.43
N ALA A 39 23.56 10.02 -34.48
CA ALA A 39 24.11 9.33 -35.63
C ALA A 39 23.23 9.52 -36.88
N LYS A 40 21.90 9.52 -36.74
CA LYS A 40 20.97 9.84 -37.85
C LYS A 40 21.14 11.29 -38.32
N ARG A 41 21.24 12.25 -37.41
CA ARG A 41 21.49 13.66 -37.75
C ARG A 41 22.85 13.87 -38.40
N ALA A 42 23.89 13.21 -37.89
CA ALA A 42 25.24 13.27 -38.47
C ALA A 42 25.27 12.64 -39.86
N LYS A 43 24.56 11.53 -40.10
CA LYS A 43 24.41 10.95 -41.44
C LYS A 43 23.66 11.87 -42.39
N GLN A 44 22.61 12.55 -41.92
CA GLN A 44 21.89 13.55 -42.71
C GLN A 44 22.79 14.74 -43.05
N ALA A 45 23.59 15.22 -42.09
CA ALA A 45 24.55 16.30 -42.30
C ALA A 45 25.72 15.90 -43.21
N ALA A 46 26.24 14.69 -43.08
CA ALA A 46 27.30 14.17 -43.95
C ALA A 46 26.81 13.97 -45.39
N LYS A 47 25.55 13.55 -45.58
CA LYS A 47 24.94 13.47 -46.91
C LYS A 47 24.82 14.85 -47.58
N SER A 48 24.81 15.94 -46.80
CA SER A 48 24.86 17.32 -47.33
C SER A 48 26.27 17.93 -47.42
N THR A 49 27.29 17.28 -46.87
CA THR A 49 28.66 17.82 -46.79
C THR A 49 29.64 16.81 -47.37
N ASP A 50 29.69 16.73 -48.70
CA ASP A 50 30.58 15.86 -49.47
C ASP A 50 31.97 16.52 -49.64
N GLN A 51 32.71 16.80 -48.57
CA GLN A 51 34.15 17.09 -48.62
C GLN A 51 34.85 16.62 -47.33
N GLY A 52 35.90 15.82 -47.51
CA GLY A 52 36.51 14.92 -46.51
C GLY A 52 36.92 15.54 -45.18
N SER A 53 36.44 14.93 -44.10
CA SER A 53 36.88 15.20 -42.72
C SER A 53 37.11 13.86 -42.02
N THR A 54 38.34 13.66 -41.54
CA THR A 54 38.82 12.48 -40.84
C THR A 54 38.23 12.42 -39.42
N ALA A 55 37.67 11.25 -39.06
CA ALA A 55 36.99 11.04 -37.79
C ALA A 55 37.99 10.82 -36.63
N THR A 56 38.11 11.82 -35.74
CA THR A 56 38.85 11.68 -34.48
C THR A 56 38.00 10.92 -33.46
N THR A 57 38.45 9.73 -33.09
CA THR A 57 37.86 8.91 -32.01
C THR A 57 38.14 9.56 -30.66
N ILE A 58 37.12 10.22 -30.08
CA ILE A 58 37.21 10.80 -28.73
C ILE A 58 37.00 9.69 -27.70
N THR A 59 38.07 9.31 -27.01
CA THR A 59 37.99 8.49 -25.80
C THR A 59 37.47 9.33 -24.64
N PRO A 60 36.47 8.87 -23.86
CA PRO A 60 35.92 9.63 -22.75
C PRO A 60 36.91 9.71 -21.59
N ASP A 61 37.30 10.92 -21.22
CA ASP A 61 38.20 11.20 -20.09
C ASP A 61 37.61 10.73 -18.75
N SER A 62 38.40 9.94 -18.02
CA SER A 62 38.09 9.34 -16.70
C SER A 62 37.76 10.37 -15.60
N ASN A 63 38.30 11.60 -15.72
CA ASN A 63 38.15 12.64 -14.69
C ASN A 63 36.72 13.20 -14.56
N ASN A 64 35.85 12.97 -15.55
CA ASN A 64 34.47 13.48 -15.52
C ASN A 64 33.52 12.69 -14.59
N THR A 65 33.97 11.57 -14.01
CA THR A 65 33.11 10.66 -13.26
C THR A 65 32.82 11.15 -11.84
N GLU A 66 33.83 11.65 -11.12
CA GLU A 66 33.68 12.19 -9.76
C GLU A 66 32.77 13.42 -9.74
N ASP A 67 32.95 14.34 -10.69
CA ASP A 67 32.09 15.51 -10.87
C ASP A 67 30.64 15.13 -11.17
N ALA A 68 30.42 14.07 -11.95
CA ALA A 68 29.09 13.56 -12.26
C ALA A 68 28.41 12.97 -11.02
N GLU A 69 29.14 12.28 -10.14
CA GLU A 69 28.61 11.75 -8.90
C GLU A 69 28.27 12.86 -7.90
N ALA A 70 29.16 13.84 -7.69
CA ALA A 70 28.88 14.99 -6.83
C ALA A 70 27.64 15.76 -7.30
N LYS A 71 27.50 15.96 -8.61
CA LYS A 71 26.32 16.58 -9.23
C LYS A 71 25.05 15.74 -9.05
N LEU A 72 25.16 14.42 -9.16
CA LEU A 72 24.05 13.49 -8.92
C LEU A 72 23.56 13.58 -7.47
N GLN A 73 24.47 13.59 -6.50
CA GLN A 73 24.12 13.73 -5.08
C GLN A 73 23.42 15.07 -4.79
N LYS A 74 23.92 16.17 -5.38
CA LYS A 74 23.30 17.49 -5.27
C LYS A 74 21.86 17.50 -5.79
N LEU A 75 21.61 16.92 -6.98
CA LEU A 75 20.27 16.85 -7.56
C LEU A 75 19.33 15.92 -6.77
N ARG A 76 19.85 14.82 -6.21
CA ARG A 76 19.07 13.96 -5.32
C ARG A 76 18.66 14.69 -4.05
N LYS A 77 19.57 15.45 -3.41
CA LYS A 77 19.26 16.29 -2.25
C LYS A 77 18.18 17.33 -2.59
N GLU A 78 18.33 18.06 -3.70
CA GLU A 78 17.32 19.04 -4.15
C GLU A 78 15.94 18.39 -4.39
N LYS A 79 15.91 17.18 -4.97
CA LYS A 79 14.68 16.44 -5.17
C LYS A 79 14.04 16.01 -3.85
N VAL A 80 14.84 15.59 -2.87
CA VAL A 80 14.37 15.26 -1.52
C VAL A 80 13.80 16.51 -0.84
N ASP A 81 14.44 17.69 -0.98
CA ASP A 81 13.92 18.95 -0.44
C ASP A 81 12.52 19.31 -0.98
N ARG A 82 12.33 19.19 -2.30
CA ARG A 82 11.01 19.40 -2.93
C ARG A 82 9.95 18.41 -2.41
N LYS A 83 10.35 17.16 -2.17
CA LYS A 83 9.47 16.15 -1.56
C LYS A 83 9.18 16.48 -0.11
N LEU A 84 10.18 16.86 0.69
CA LEU A 84 10.03 17.25 2.09
C LEU A 84 9.03 18.39 2.26
N TYR A 85 9.10 19.42 1.41
CA TYR A 85 8.10 20.50 1.40
C TYR A 85 6.67 19.97 1.18
N THR A 86 6.50 19.05 0.22
CA THR A 86 5.19 18.44 -0.05
C THR A 86 4.71 17.57 1.10
N ILE A 87 5.63 16.82 1.73
CA ILE A 87 5.37 15.98 2.90
C ILE A 87 4.96 16.86 4.09
N GLN A 88 5.65 17.96 4.34
CA GLN A 88 5.35 18.93 5.40
C GLN A 88 3.95 19.55 5.23
N LYS A 89 3.59 19.90 3.99
CA LYS A 89 2.23 20.39 3.70
C LYS A 89 1.16 19.33 4.01
N ARG A 90 1.42 18.06 3.68
CA ARG A 90 0.51 16.95 3.95
C ARG A 90 0.46 16.58 5.44
N SER A 91 1.59 16.65 6.14
CA SER A 91 1.67 16.36 7.57
C SER A 91 0.87 17.37 8.38
N LYS A 92 0.87 18.66 8.03
CA LYS A 92 0.01 19.67 8.68
C LYS A 92 -1.48 19.28 8.65
N ALA A 93 -1.98 18.84 7.49
CA ALA A 93 -3.35 18.37 7.37
C ALA A 93 -3.62 17.06 8.13
N LEU A 94 -2.66 16.13 8.16
CA LEU A 94 -2.77 14.88 8.91
C LEU A 94 -2.78 15.13 10.42
N VAL A 95 -1.81 15.90 10.93
CA VAL A 95 -1.68 16.25 12.35
C VAL A 95 -2.92 16.96 12.84
N SER A 96 -3.44 17.95 12.10
CA SER A 96 -4.68 18.64 12.45
C SER A 96 -5.85 17.66 12.64
N LYS A 97 -6.02 16.68 11.74
CA LYS A 97 -7.05 15.64 11.89
C LYS A 97 -6.81 14.73 13.09
N LEU A 98 -5.56 14.34 13.35
CA LEU A 98 -5.23 13.47 14.48
C LEU A 98 -5.46 14.16 15.83
N VAL A 99 -5.15 15.46 15.92
CA VAL A 99 -5.46 16.28 17.10
C VAL A 99 -6.97 16.35 17.32
N GLN A 100 -7.76 16.58 16.26
CA GLN A 100 -9.23 16.56 16.37
C GLN A 100 -9.77 15.21 16.83
N PHE A 101 -9.23 14.10 16.31
CA PHE A 101 -9.64 12.76 16.74
C PHE A 101 -9.31 12.48 18.20
N GLU A 102 -8.13 12.89 18.69
CA GLU A 102 -7.77 12.71 20.10
C GLU A 102 -8.64 13.59 21.01
N GLN A 103 -8.95 14.82 20.61
CA GLN A 103 -9.91 15.67 21.35
C GLN A 103 -11.30 15.02 21.42
N GLN A 104 -11.81 14.47 20.32
CA GLN A 104 -13.10 13.76 20.32
C GLN A 104 -13.07 12.53 21.22
N ARG A 105 -11.94 11.79 21.22
CA ARG A 105 -11.74 10.63 22.09
C ARG A 105 -11.73 11.03 23.57
N LEU A 106 -11.03 12.10 23.93
CA LEU A 106 -10.99 12.61 25.30
C LEU A 106 -12.36 13.08 25.75
N LYS A 107 -13.10 13.82 24.91
CA LYS A 107 -14.48 14.23 25.21
C LYS A 107 -15.41 13.05 25.51
N ARG A 108 -15.33 11.97 24.72
CA ARG A 108 -16.12 10.75 24.99
C ARG A 108 -15.72 10.10 26.31
N LYS A 109 -14.42 10.02 26.60
CA LYS A 109 -13.95 9.48 27.88
C LYS A 109 -14.48 10.28 29.07
N ILE A 110 -14.41 11.62 29.02
CA ILE A 110 -14.94 12.51 30.08
C ILE A 110 -16.44 12.27 30.28
N GLN A 111 -17.19 12.07 29.19
CA GLN A 111 -18.62 11.80 29.26
C GLN A 111 -18.95 10.44 29.89
N ASP A 112 -18.08 9.44 29.68
CA ASP A 112 -18.28 8.07 30.18
C ASP A 112 -17.69 7.86 31.59
N SER A 113 -16.84 8.77 32.09
CA SER A 113 -16.11 8.61 33.33
C SER A 113 -16.77 9.29 34.54
N SER A 114 -16.56 8.71 35.72
CA SER A 114 -17.02 9.28 37.00
C SER A 114 -16.24 10.55 37.36
N GLU A 115 -16.86 11.42 38.16
CA GLU A 115 -16.38 12.77 38.52
C GLU A 115 -14.91 12.81 38.95
N SER A 116 -14.42 11.83 39.73
CA SER A 116 -13.04 11.80 40.22
C SER A 116 -11.95 11.64 39.16
N SER A 117 -12.27 11.16 37.95
CA SER A 117 -11.33 11.00 36.84
C SER A 117 -11.48 12.07 35.75
N ASN A 118 -12.46 12.95 35.90
CA ASN A 118 -12.74 13.98 34.90
C ASN A 118 -11.67 15.08 34.91
N GLU A 119 -11.12 15.44 36.07
CA GLU A 119 -10.11 16.51 36.17
C GLU A 119 -8.84 16.22 35.33
N GLU A 120 -8.29 14.99 35.39
CA GLU A 120 -7.11 14.63 34.59
C GLU A 120 -7.41 14.62 33.09
N LEU A 121 -8.58 14.11 32.71
CA LEU A 121 -9.01 14.04 31.32
C LEU A 121 -9.34 15.42 30.73
N GLU A 122 -9.88 16.33 31.53
CA GLU A 122 -10.11 17.73 31.16
C GLU A 122 -8.80 18.46 30.94
N LYS A 123 -7.82 18.30 31.85
CA LYS A 123 -6.47 18.84 31.67
C LYS A 123 -5.78 18.30 30.41
N ASP A 124 -5.93 17.01 30.13
CA ASP A 124 -5.45 16.39 28.89
C ASP A 124 -6.15 16.95 27.63
N SER A 125 -7.44 17.24 27.73
CA SER A 125 -8.23 17.83 26.65
C SER A 125 -7.79 19.26 26.35
N GLU A 126 -7.55 20.07 27.39
CA GLU A 126 -7.05 21.44 27.28
C GLU A 126 -5.64 21.48 26.71
N THR A 127 -4.73 20.66 27.24
CA THR A 127 -3.36 20.56 26.71
C THR A 127 -3.36 20.13 25.25
N THR A 128 -4.23 19.20 24.84
CA THR A 128 -4.36 18.77 23.44
C THR A 128 -4.92 19.86 22.53
N LYS A 129 -5.77 20.77 23.04
CA LYS A 129 -6.26 21.95 22.29
C LYS A 129 -5.19 23.02 22.10
N GLY A 130 -4.31 23.20 23.09
CA GLY A 130 -3.23 24.18 23.06
C GLY A 130 -2.00 23.78 22.24
N LEU A 131 -1.95 22.57 21.67
CA LEU A 131 -0.75 22.11 20.96
C LEU A 131 -0.46 22.94 19.70
N PRO A 132 0.75 23.50 19.55
CA PRO A 132 1.14 24.22 18.34
C PRO A 132 1.26 23.24 17.17
N LEU A 133 0.40 23.39 16.16
CA LEU A 133 0.39 22.51 14.98
C LEU A 133 1.74 22.47 14.26
N ASP A 134 2.41 23.62 14.17
CA ASP A 134 3.70 23.71 13.48
C ASP A 134 4.80 22.97 14.26
N GLY A 135 4.81 23.04 15.60
CA GLY A 135 5.72 22.25 16.44
C GLY A 135 5.47 20.73 16.33
N LEU A 136 4.21 20.30 16.24
CA LEU A 136 3.88 18.89 15.99
C LEU A 136 4.34 18.41 14.61
N VAL A 137 4.20 19.26 13.59
CA VAL A 137 4.70 18.99 12.24
C VAL A 137 6.21 18.87 12.26
N GLU A 138 6.91 19.75 12.96
CA GLU A 138 8.36 19.70 13.10
C GLU A 138 8.84 18.42 13.80
N CYS A 139 8.19 18.04 14.91
CA CYS A 139 8.42 16.75 15.57
C CYS A 139 8.21 15.56 14.63
N MET A 140 7.15 15.58 13.80
CA MET A 140 6.91 14.54 12.79
C MET A 140 8.00 14.51 11.72
N MET A 141 8.42 15.68 11.21
CA MET A 141 9.49 15.77 10.20
C MET A 141 10.83 15.31 10.77
N HIS A 142 11.15 15.67 12.01
CA HIS A 142 12.33 15.17 12.71
C HIS A 142 12.31 13.64 12.82
N ARG A 143 11.17 13.02 13.17
CA ARG A 143 11.02 11.56 13.18
C ARG A 143 11.23 10.93 11.80
N ILE A 144 10.75 11.56 10.72
CA ILE A 144 10.97 11.08 9.34
C ILE A 144 12.46 11.08 8.99
N LYS A 145 13.16 12.18 9.28
CA LYS A 145 14.58 12.35 8.96
C LYS A 145 15.47 11.45 9.83
N LYS A 146 15.24 11.40 11.14
CA LYS A 146 16.02 10.59 12.10
C LYS A 146 15.92 9.09 11.87
N ARG A 147 14.81 8.63 11.27
CA ARG A 147 14.58 7.19 11.07
C ARG A 147 15.50 6.53 10.04
N SER A 148 16.06 7.30 9.11
CA SER A 148 17.05 6.80 8.15
C SER A 148 18.41 7.46 8.41
N PRO A 149 19.48 6.68 8.62
CA PRO A 149 20.81 7.25 8.82
C PRO A 149 21.29 8.05 7.59
N ALA A 150 20.88 7.65 6.38
CA ALA A 150 21.20 8.39 5.16
C ALA A 150 20.54 9.78 5.14
N LEU A 151 19.27 9.87 5.57
CA LEU A 151 18.59 11.16 5.69
C LEU A 151 19.19 12.00 6.81
N ALA A 152 19.50 11.38 7.96
CA ALA A 152 20.14 12.06 9.08
C ALA A 152 21.47 12.72 8.68
N LYS A 153 22.31 11.98 7.94
CA LYS A 153 23.60 12.46 7.43
C LYS A 153 23.44 13.50 6.32
N ALA A 154 22.49 13.35 5.40
CA ALA A 154 22.35 14.28 4.27
C ALA A 154 21.77 15.64 4.64
N PHE A 155 20.99 15.70 5.73
CA PHE A 155 20.30 16.91 6.20
C PHE A 155 20.82 17.44 7.54
N ASP A 156 21.95 16.91 8.02
CA ASP A 156 22.59 17.30 9.28
C ASP A 156 21.55 17.48 10.39
N VAL A 157 20.77 16.42 10.64
CA VAL A 157 19.62 16.49 11.54
C VAL A 157 20.10 16.85 12.94
N GLN A 158 19.92 18.11 13.30
CA GLN A 158 20.22 18.63 14.62
C GLN A 158 19.22 18.07 15.64
N ALA A 159 19.65 18.06 16.91
CA ALA A 159 18.72 17.83 18.01
C ALA A 159 17.58 18.87 17.94
N LEU A 160 16.38 18.44 18.30
CA LEU A 160 15.25 19.36 18.47
C LEU A 160 15.63 20.43 19.52
N SER A 161 15.09 21.64 19.38
CA SER A 161 15.18 22.63 20.47
C SER A 161 14.61 22.05 21.75
N SER A 162 15.10 22.51 22.92
CA SER A 162 14.64 22.01 24.22
C SER A 162 13.12 22.02 24.35
N GLU A 163 12.47 23.10 23.88
CA GLU A 163 11.00 23.22 23.84
C GLU A 163 10.33 22.12 23.01
N LEU A 164 10.85 21.83 21.80
CA LEU A 164 10.32 20.78 20.94
C LEU A 164 10.64 19.38 21.46
N GLN A 165 11.74 19.21 22.18
CA GLN A 165 12.12 17.96 22.82
C GLN A 165 11.17 17.63 23.98
N GLU A 166 10.82 18.62 24.81
CA GLU A 166 9.79 18.50 25.84
C GLU A 166 8.43 18.19 25.22
N LEU A 167 8.05 18.94 24.19
CA LEU A 167 6.81 18.70 23.44
C LEU A 167 6.75 17.28 22.87
N ASN A 168 7.82 16.80 22.24
CA ASN A 168 7.89 15.45 21.68
C ASN A 168 7.86 14.33 22.74
N SER A 169 8.28 14.66 23.98
CA SER A 169 8.26 13.74 25.12
C SER A 169 6.89 13.70 25.82
N SER A 170 6.05 14.73 25.63
CA SER A 170 4.71 14.79 26.20
C SER A 170 3.82 13.61 25.77
N LYS A 171 3.09 13.03 26.74
CA LYS A 171 2.18 11.88 26.53
C LYS A 171 1.12 12.17 25.46
N CYS A 172 0.59 13.40 25.39
CA CYS A 172 -0.43 13.76 24.40
C CYS A 172 0.15 13.74 22.97
N VAL A 173 1.36 14.27 22.77
CA VAL A 173 2.06 14.26 21.48
C VAL A 173 2.46 12.86 21.08
N GLN A 174 2.89 12.03 22.03
CA GLN A 174 3.16 10.61 21.77
C GLN A 174 1.90 9.86 21.32
N ARG A 175 0.73 10.14 21.89
CA ARG A 175 -0.55 9.56 21.43
C ARG A 175 -0.91 10.01 20.01
N VAL A 176 -0.81 11.31 19.73
CA VAL A 176 -1.14 11.88 18.42
C VAL A 176 -0.19 11.36 17.33
N LEU A 177 1.12 11.44 17.54
CA LEU A 177 2.13 10.99 16.57
C LEU A 177 2.35 9.47 16.57
N GLY A 178 1.92 8.78 17.62
CA GLY A 178 1.91 7.32 17.75
C GLY A 178 0.66 6.67 17.13
N ALA A 179 -0.34 7.46 16.74
CA ALA A 179 -1.50 6.96 16.03
C ALA A 179 -1.07 6.19 14.77
N LYS A 180 -1.73 5.06 14.50
CA LYS A 180 -1.37 4.14 13.38
C LYS A 180 -1.20 4.88 12.04
N GLN A 181 -2.05 5.86 11.75
CA GLN A 181 -1.97 6.67 10.54
C GLN A 181 -0.69 7.51 10.46
N ALA A 182 -0.29 8.16 11.57
CA ALA A 182 0.96 8.93 11.64
C ALA A 182 2.18 8.01 11.48
N VAL A 183 2.20 6.86 12.16
CA VAL A 183 3.31 5.91 12.07
C VAL A 183 3.49 5.37 10.65
N VAL A 184 2.39 4.99 9.98
CA VAL A 184 2.43 4.54 8.58
C VAL A 184 2.90 5.66 7.66
N PHE A 185 2.43 6.90 7.88
CA PHE A 185 2.87 8.07 7.13
C PHE A 185 4.37 8.34 7.30
N ILE A 186 4.88 8.32 8.54
CA ILE A 186 6.31 8.52 8.84
C ILE A 186 7.16 7.45 8.15
N ASN A 187 6.77 6.17 8.28
CA ASN A 187 7.54 5.05 7.73
C ASN A 187 7.59 5.10 6.20
N SER A 188 6.44 5.25 5.55
CA SER A 188 6.36 5.27 4.07
C SER A 188 7.13 6.44 3.45
N ASN A 189 7.07 7.62 4.06
CA ASN A 189 7.81 8.77 3.55
C ASN A 189 9.31 8.68 3.87
N SER A 190 9.69 8.17 5.04
CA SER A 190 11.12 7.95 5.35
C SER A 190 11.77 7.01 4.34
N THR A 191 11.12 5.88 4.02
CA THR A 191 11.63 4.94 3.01
C THR A 191 11.68 5.56 1.61
N ASP A 192 10.63 6.26 1.16
CA ASP A 192 10.61 6.90 -0.17
C ASP A 192 11.71 7.98 -0.31
N LEU A 193 11.98 8.76 0.74
CA LEU A 193 13.05 9.74 0.73
C LEU A 193 14.44 9.09 0.72
N THR A 194 14.65 8.05 1.53
CA THR A 194 15.91 7.28 1.51
C THR A 194 16.16 6.69 0.13
N GLU A 195 15.14 6.12 -0.51
CA GLU A 195 15.25 5.55 -1.85
C GLU A 195 15.63 6.57 -2.94
N VAL A 196 15.20 7.82 -2.80
CA VAL A 196 15.59 8.90 -3.72
C VAL A 196 17.03 9.30 -3.47
N LEU A 197 17.45 9.37 -2.20
CA LEU A 197 18.78 9.81 -1.81
C LEU A 197 19.87 8.78 -2.16
N THR A 198 19.64 7.50 -1.83
CA THR A 198 20.58 6.42 -2.12
C THR A 198 20.53 5.98 -3.58
N GLY A 199 19.41 6.20 -4.27
CA GLY A 199 19.16 5.65 -5.60
C GLY A 199 18.96 4.14 -5.61
N THR A 200 18.89 3.47 -4.46
CA THR A 200 18.66 2.02 -4.31
C THR A 200 17.21 1.75 -3.89
N LYS A 201 16.62 0.64 -4.36
CA LYS A 201 15.25 0.27 -3.95
C LYS A 201 15.46 -0.55 -2.70
N THR A 202 14.94 -0.10 -1.58
CA THR A 202 14.74 -1.02 -0.48
C THR A 202 13.71 -2.02 -1.00
N ARG A 203 14.11 -3.26 -1.26
CA ARG A 203 13.13 -4.31 -1.55
C ARG A 203 12.17 -4.28 -0.36
N ASP A 204 10.91 -3.92 -0.62
CA ASP A 204 9.89 -3.94 0.42
C ASP A 204 9.95 -5.33 1.05
N ASN A 205 10.38 -5.40 2.30
CA ASN A 205 10.59 -6.64 3.07
C ASN A 205 9.28 -7.44 3.28
N LYS A 206 8.20 -7.02 2.62
CA LYS A 206 6.88 -7.61 2.61
C LYS A 206 6.82 -8.95 1.88
N GLN A 207 7.73 -9.21 0.94
CA GLN A 207 7.81 -10.52 0.26
C GLN A 207 8.57 -11.59 1.05
N SER A 208 9.40 -11.20 2.02
CA SER A 208 10.18 -12.15 2.84
C SER A 208 9.29 -12.86 3.84
N LYS A 209 8.27 -12.17 4.38
CA LYS A 209 7.42 -12.70 5.44
C LYS A 209 6.50 -13.83 4.98
N SER A 210 6.10 -13.85 3.71
CA SER A 210 5.30 -14.95 3.15
C SER A 210 6.12 -16.20 2.81
N ARG A 211 7.46 -16.12 2.83
CA ARG A 211 8.33 -17.26 2.50
C ARG A 211 8.90 -17.96 3.73
N GLU A 212 8.98 -17.28 4.87
CA GLU A 212 9.38 -17.89 6.14
C GLU A 212 8.26 -18.69 6.83
N GLU A 213 6.99 -18.33 6.60
CA GLU A 213 5.85 -19.09 7.18
C GLU A 213 5.60 -20.44 6.48
N SER A 214 6.07 -20.64 5.25
CA SER A 214 5.92 -21.93 4.54
C SER A 214 7.09 -22.91 4.74
N GLY A 215 8.09 -22.56 5.54
CA GLY A 215 9.32 -23.36 5.72
C GLY A 215 9.42 -24.12 7.03
N LYS A 216 8.38 -24.12 7.89
CA LYS A 216 8.46 -24.63 9.27
C LYS A 216 7.73 -25.96 9.52
N SER A 217 7.62 -26.81 8.51
CA SER A 217 7.11 -28.18 8.67
C SER A 217 7.92 -29.18 7.85
N GLU A 218 9.10 -29.56 8.35
CA GLU A 218 9.72 -30.90 8.24
C GLU A 218 11.21 -30.81 8.59
N ALA A 219 11.53 -30.98 9.88
CA ALA A 219 12.82 -31.52 10.28
C ALA A 219 12.62 -32.30 11.59
N LYS A 220 12.82 -33.62 11.47
CA LYS A 220 12.75 -34.64 12.52
C LYS A 220 13.79 -34.42 13.64
N PRO A 221 13.61 -35.06 14.82
CA PRO A 221 14.43 -34.84 16.02
C PRO A 221 15.64 -35.80 16.16
N ALA A 222 16.57 -35.37 17.04
CA ALA A 222 17.58 -36.13 17.83
C ALA A 222 19.01 -36.30 17.23
N PRO A 223 20.08 -36.57 18.05
CA PRO A 223 20.10 -36.84 19.50
C PRO A 223 21.16 -36.09 20.37
N LYS A 224 20.93 -36.20 21.68
CA LYS A 224 21.79 -36.04 22.88
C LYS A 224 23.31 -35.82 22.71
N GLN A 225 23.85 -34.80 23.39
CA GLN A 225 25.18 -34.80 24.04
C GLN A 225 25.06 -34.10 25.41
N VAL A 226 25.05 -34.87 26.50
CA VAL A 226 26.17 -35.10 27.46
C VAL A 226 26.72 -33.79 28.04
N ARG A 227 26.26 -33.47 29.26
CA ARG A 227 26.90 -32.52 30.17
C ARG A 227 28.00 -33.25 30.96
N PRO A 228 29.17 -32.65 31.20
CA PRO A 228 30.05 -33.08 32.27
C PRO A 228 29.66 -32.38 33.58
N SER A 229 29.53 -33.20 34.61
CA SER A 229 29.46 -32.91 36.04
C SER A 229 30.79 -32.40 36.58
N VAL A 230 30.76 -31.38 37.45
CA VAL A 230 31.72 -31.20 38.54
C VAL A 230 30.98 -30.63 39.75
N ASP A 231 31.14 -31.36 40.86
CA ASP A 231 30.75 -31.13 42.26
C ASP A 231 31.41 -29.84 42.83
N ASP A 232 31.15 -29.27 44.01
CA ASP A 232 30.48 -29.67 45.24
C ASP A 232 30.44 -28.43 46.19
N LYS A 233 29.56 -28.48 47.21
CA LYS A 233 29.69 -27.87 48.57
C LYS A 233 29.17 -26.44 48.91
N PRO A 234 28.78 -26.19 50.20
CA PRO A 234 27.35 -26.17 50.58
C PRO A 234 26.97 -25.00 51.54
N ASP A 235 25.75 -25.11 52.08
CA ASP A 235 25.20 -24.48 53.29
C ASP A 235 24.83 -22.98 53.23
N GLN A 236 23.53 -22.70 53.15
CA GLN A 236 22.86 -22.08 54.30
C GLN A 236 21.34 -22.26 54.30
N ASP A 237 20.93 -22.70 55.48
CA ASP A 237 19.62 -22.90 56.09
C ASP A 237 18.66 -21.71 55.95
N GLY A 238 17.36 -21.98 55.89
CA GLY A 238 16.35 -20.94 55.73
C GLY A 238 14.93 -21.43 55.45
N SER A 239 14.46 -22.36 56.29
CA SER A 239 13.07 -22.81 56.43
C SER A 239 12.07 -21.67 56.71
N ILE A 240 10.89 -21.71 56.08
CA ILE A 240 9.52 -21.36 56.58
C ILE A 240 8.54 -21.47 55.38
N VAL A 241 7.77 -22.57 55.23
CA VAL A 241 6.35 -22.75 55.64
C VAL A 241 5.42 -21.66 55.07
N GLY A 242 4.37 -21.91 54.27
CA GLY A 242 3.71 -23.12 53.76
C GLY A 242 2.39 -22.78 53.03
N GLY A 243 1.70 -23.79 52.48
CA GLY A 243 0.29 -23.76 51.98
C GLY A 243 0.17 -23.88 50.45
N SER A 244 -0.15 -25.04 49.85
CA SER A 244 -1.49 -25.68 49.78
C SER A 244 -2.51 -24.67 49.24
N ASP A 245 -3.03 -24.77 48.01
CA ASP A 245 -3.96 -25.78 47.50
C ASP A 245 -3.77 -25.92 45.96
N GLY A 246 -3.89 -27.06 45.28
CA GLY A 246 -4.90 -28.10 45.39
C GLY A 246 -5.89 -28.01 44.21
N TYR A 247 -5.48 -28.37 42.99
CA TYR A 247 -6.42 -28.90 41.98
C TYR A 247 -5.76 -29.97 41.12
N GLU A 248 -6.14 -31.21 41.39
CA GLU A 248 -6.09 -32.30 40.44
C GLU A 248 -7.28 -32.13 39.47
N SER A 249 -7.05 -32.28 38.18
CA SER A 249 -8.13 -32.65 37.26
C SER A 249 -7.57 -33.55 36.17
N THR A 250 -7.77 -34.83 36.42
CA THR A 250 -7.57 -35.97 35.54
C THR A 250 -8.75 -36.12 34.59
N SER A 251 -8.46 -36.27 33.30
CA SER A 251 -9.25 -36.96 32.26
C SER A 251 -8.48 -36.76 30.95
N ASP A 252 -7.64 -37.69 30.50
CA ASP A 252 -8.01 -38.96 29.87
C ASP A 252 -9.24 -38.82 28.96
N LEU A 253 -9.01 -38.93 27.64
CA LEU A 253 -9.87 -39.58 26.63
C LEU A 253 -9.22 -39.45 25.23
N ASP A 254 -8.65 -40.59 24.83
CA ASP A 254 -8.66 -41.21 23.51
C ASP A 254 -8.08 -40.48 22.28
N ALA A 255 -6.88 -40.93 21.94
CA ALA A 255 -6.37 -40.97 20.59
C ALA A 255 -7.15 -42.00 19.75
N ASP A 256 -7.56 -41.62 18.54
CA ASP A 256 -7.69 -42.57 17.45
C ASP A 256 -7.28 -41.93 16.10
N PRO A 257 -6.34 -42.53 15.34
CA PRO A 257 -5.82 -41.96 14.10
C PRO A 257 -6.32 -42.72 12.86
N THR A 258 -7.51 -42.43 12.33
CA THR A 258 -7.85 -42.86 10.96
C THR A 258 -8.86 -41.93 10.29
N SER A 259 -8.40 -41.07 9.38
CA SER A 259 -9.25 -40.61 8.28
C SER A 259 -8.42 -40.32 7.04
N LYS A 260 -8.41 -41.32 6.17
CA LYS A 260 -7.98 -41.23 4.78
C LYS A 260 -8.93 -40.27 4.06
N PHE A 261 -8.52 -39.02 3.82
CA PHE A 261 -9.16 -38.19 2.81
C PHE A 261 -8.35 -38.22 1.52
N VAL A 262 -8.84 -39.06 0.61
CA VAL A 262 -8.48 -39.20 -0.78
C VAL A 262 -8.89 -37.92 -1.53
N GLY A 263 -8.00 -37.37 -2.35
CA GLY A 263 -8.39 -36.30 -3.27
C GLY A 263 -7.25 -35.47 -3.84
N ARG A 264 -6.27 -36.11 -4.48
CA ARG A 264 -5.42 -35.43 -5.47
C ARG A 264 -6.31 -34.99 -6.63
N LEU A 265 -6.36 -33.69 -6.90
CA LEU A 265 -6.98 -33.14 -8.10
C LEU A 265 -5.88 -32.80 -9.12
N ASP A 266 -5.24 -33.85 -9.65
CA ASP A 266 -4.50 -33.81 -10.90
C ASP A 266 -5.45 -34.31 -12.00
N GLY A 267 -5.76 -33.44 -12.96
CA GLY A 267 -6.59 -33.75 -14.14
C GLY A 267 -6.68 -32.47 -14.97
N ASN A 268 -5.79 -32.22 -15.92
CA ASN A 268 -5.68 -32.88 -17.22
C ASN A 268 -7.04 -32.90 -17.94
N VAL A 269 -7.43 -31.73 -18.47
CA VAL A 269 -8.56 -31.63 -19.40
C VAL A 269 -8.01 -31.89 -20.79
N SER A 270 -8.14 -33.15 -21.20
CA SER A 270 -8.07 -33.59 -22.59
C SER A 270 -9.23 -32.99 -23.37
N ASP A 271 -8.87 -32.38 -24.50
CA ASP A 271 -9.40 -32.70 -25.83
C ASP A 271 -10.73 -33.48 -25.85
N VAL A 272 -11.82 -32.76 -26.11
CA VAL A 272 -13.05 -33.32 -26.65
C VAL A 272 -13.46 -32.45 -27.83
N SER A 273 -13.33 -33.04 -29.00
CA SER A 273 -13.94 -32.63 -30.26
C SER A 273 -15.42 -32.33 -30.07
N ILE A 274 -15.81 -31.09 -30.34
CA ILE A 274 -17.18 -30.72 -30.68
C ILE A 274 -17.22 -30.53 -32.19
N SER A 275 -17.94 -31.45 -32.82
CA SER A 275 -18.27 -31.52 -34.24
C SER A 275 -19.27 -30.44 -34.66
N ASP A 276 -19.09 -30.02 -35.91
CA ASP A 276 -20.08 -29.52 -36.87
C ASP A 276 -21.32 -28.82 -36.33
N TYR A 277 -21.24 -27.49 -36.27
CA TYR A 277 -22.34 -26.64 -36.71
C TYR A 277 -21.78 -25.47 -37.53
N GLU A 278 -22.24 -25.40 -38.77
CA GLU A 278 -21.96 -24.39 -39.77
C GLU A 278 -22.17 -22.98 -39.21
N ARG A 279 -21.10 -22.17 -39.17
CA ARG A 279 -21.23 -20.73 -38.97
C ARG A 279 -20.32 -19.99 -39.92
N GLU A 280 -20.88 -19.66 -41.08
CA GLU A 280 -20.35 -18.64 -41.97
C GLU A 280 -20.11 -17.34 -41.18
N GLY A 281 -18.85 -16.90 -41.18
CA GLY A 281 -18.40 -15.79 -40.34
C GLY A 281 -16.91 -15.53 -40.52
N SER A 282 -16.51 -15.36 -41.78
CA SER A 282 -15.16 -15.02 -42.22
C SER A 282 -14.67 -13.70 -41.63
N HIS A 283 -14.06 -13.72 -40.44
CA HIS A 283 -13.14 -12.68 -39.97
C HIS A 283 -11.86 -13.33 -39.42
N LYS A 284 -11.06 -13.86 -40.34
CA LYS A 284 -9.72 -14.38 -40.08
C LYS A 284 -8.79 -13.27 -39.56
N ASN A 285 -8.19 -13.58 -38.41
CA ASN A 285 -6.87 -13.15 -37.94
C ASN A 285 -6.02 -12.35 -38.95
N SER A 286 -5.95 -11.03 -38.79
CA SER A 286 -4.98 -10.16 -39.50
C SER A 286 -3.67 -9.94 -38.71
N LYS A 287 -3.48 -10.63 -37.59
CA LYS A 287 -2.22 -10.63 -36.84
C LYS A 287 -1.28 -11.67 -37.45
N GLN A 288 -0.52 -11.26 -38.46
CA GLN A 288 0.79 -11.79 -38.89
C GLN A 288 0.97 -11.69 -40.41
N ARG A 289 0.99 -10.47 -40.96
CA ARG A 289 1.77 -10.18 -42.17
C ARG A 289 2.55 -8.91 -41.95
N LYS A 290 3.64 -9.03 -41.21
CA LYS A 290 4.72 -8.04 -41.20
C LYS A 290 5.42 -8.17 -42.55
N ARG A 291 4.80 -7.62 -43.60
CA ARG A 291 5.43 -7.47 -44.91
C ARG A 291 6.70 -6.67 -44.70
N GLN A 292 7.81 -7.20 -45.21
CA GLN A 292 8.99 -6.42 -45.56
C GLN A 292 8.50 -5.31 -46.51
N ARG A 293 8.19 -4.13 -45.96
CA ARG A 293 7.99 -2.93 -46.77
C ARG A 293 9.39 -2.38 -47.05
N ASN A 294 9.69 -2.17 -48.32
CA ASN A 294 10.87 -1.46 -48.74
C ASN A 294 10.93 -0.11 -47.98
N PRO A 295 12.06 0.23 -47.35
CA PRO A 295 12.24 1.50 -46.63
C PRO A 295 12.11 2.74 -47.53
N ASP A 296 12.11 2.58 -48.85
CA ASP A 296 12.19 3.67 -49.82
C ASP A 296 10.83 4.05 -50.44
N ASP A 297 9.74 3.33 -50.13
CA ASP A 297 8.36 3.73 -50.46
C ASP A 297 7.77 4.65 -49.38
N TYR A 298 8.53 5.68 -48.98
CA TYR A 298 7.99 6.79 -48.18
C TYR A 298 7.35 7.78 -49.13
N ASP A 299 6.02 7.70 -49.24
CA ASP A 299 5.20 8.64 -49.98
C ASP A 299 5.18 9.98 -49.22
N GLU A 300 6.01 10.93 -49.65
CA GLU A 300 6.21 12.24 -48.98
C GLU A 300 4.91 13.03 -48.84
N ASP A 301 3.90 12.75 -49.69
CA ASP A 301 2.60 13.41 -49.62
C ASP A 301 1.72 12.88 -48.48
N ALA A 302 1.87 11.60 -48.09
CA ALA A 302 1.20 11.04 -46.91
C ALA A 302 1.74 11.65 -45.60
N ASP A 303 3.04 11.98 -45.57
CA ASP A 303 3.67 12.63 -44.41
C ASP A 303 3.29 14.11 -44.29
N LYS A 304 3.03 14.81 -45.40
CA LYS A 304 2.50 16.19 -45.37
C LYS A 304 1.10 16.25 -44.77
N GLU A 305 0.24 15.29 -45.13
CA GLU A 305 -1.11 15.19 -44.57
C GLU A 305 -1.09 14.81 -43.08
N PHE A 306 -0.18 13.90 -42.70
CA PHE A 306 0.06 13.52 -41.31
C PHE A 306 0.60 14.69 -40.46
N MET A 307 1.54 15.46 -41.01
CA MET A 307 2.07 16.68 -40.38
C MET A 307 0.98 17.75 -40.22
N LYS A 308 0.10 17.92 -41.21
CA LYS A 308 -1.03 18.86 -41.11
C LYS A 308 -2.02 18.45 -40.02
N LEU A 309 -2.23 17.15 -39.79
CA LEU A 309 -3.10 16.64 -38.73
C LEU A 309 -2.54 16.79 -37.31
N TYR A 310 -1.21 16.70 -37.15
CA TYR A 310 -0.56 16.72 -35.82
C TYR A 310 0.09 18.06 -35.44
N HIS A 311 0.52 18.84 -36.43
CA HIS A 311 1.19 20.13 -36.27
C HIS A 311 0.39 21.31 -36.83
N GLY A 312 -0.74 21.05 -37.49
CA GLY A 312 -1.68 22.12 -37.81
C GLY A 312 -2.16 22.79 -36.51
N ASN A 313 -2.12 24.13 -36.49
CA ASN A 313 -2.60 25.01 -35.41
C ASN A 313 -4.12 24.88 -35.14
N GLY A 314 -4.75 23.77 -35.50
CA GLY A 314 -6.08 23.44 -35.02
C GLY A 314 -6.00 23.26 -33.52
N ASP A 315 -6.70 24.12 -32.78
CA ASP A 315 -6.91 23.96 -31.34
C ASP A 315 -7.19 22.49 -31.06
N LYS A 316 -6.25 21.83 -30.39
CA LYS A 316 -6.40 20.43 -30.01
C LYS A 316 -7.64 20.35 -29.15
N LYS A 317 -8.79 20.02 -29.75
CA LYS A 317 -10.08 19.95 -29.06
C LYS A 317 -9.84 19.10 -27.84
N ASN A 318 -9.98 19.72 -26.67
CA ASN A 318 -9.57 19.12 -25.41
C ASN A 318 -10.33 17.80 -25.30
N ARG A 319 -9.59 16.69 -25.44
CA ARG A 319 -10.16 15.35 -25.49
C ARG A 319 -11.01 15.22 -24.22
N PRO A 320 -12.34 15.00 -24.32
CA PRO A 320 -13.19 14.99 -23.14
C PRO A 320 -12.62 14.03 -22.12
N GLY A 321 -12.51 14.49 -20.88
CA GLY A 321 -11.90 13.72 -19.79
C GLY A 321 -12.61 12.38 -19.62
N GLN A 322 -11.94 11.40 -19.02
CA GLN A 322 -12.49 10.05 -18.87
C GLN A 322 -13.88 10.04 -18.21
N ARG A 323 -14.13 10.92 -17.24
CA ARG A 323 -15.44 11.11 -16.60
C ARG A 323 -16.52 11.63 -17.55
N GLN A 324 -16.15 12.50 -18.49
CA GLN A 324 -17.08 13.05 -19.47
C GLN A 324 -17.43 12.02 -20.53
N ARG A 325 -16.45 11.22 -20.97
CA ARG A 325 -16.71 10.07 -21.86
C ARG A 325 -17.62 9.04 -21.19
N ARG A 326 -17.40 8.75 -19.90
CA ARG A 326 -18.31 7.88 -19.12
C ARG A 326 -19.72 8.47 -19.10
N ARG A 327 -19.89 9.76 -18.81
CA ARG A 327 -21.22 10.41 -18.85
C ARG A 327 -21.88 10.39 -20.22
N GLN A 328 -21.12 10.60 -21.30
CA GLN A 328 -21.66 10.49 -22.67
C GLN A 328 -22.11 9.06 -22.95
N HIS A 329 -21.30 8.07 -22.60
CA HIS A 329 -21.62 6.66 -22.76
C HIS A 329 -22.80 6.21 -21.87
N GLU A 330 -22.95 6.78 -20.67
CA GLU A 330 -24.12 6.57 -19.79
C GLU A 330 -25.38 7.21 -20.39
N ARG A 331 -25.26 8.37 -21.03
CA ARG A 331 -26.39 9.05 -21.69
C ARG A 331 -26.85 8.30 -22.94
N GLU A 332 -25.91 7.76 -23.73
CA GLU A 332 -26.22 7.02 -24.97
C GLU A 332 -26.76 5.61 -24.69
N PHE A 333 -26.17 4.88 -23.74
CA PHE A 333 -26.49 3.47 -23.51
C PHE A 333 -27.26 3.21 -22.20
N GLY A 334 -27.47 4.22 -21.36
CA GLY A 334 -28.23 4.07 -20.12
C GLY A 334 -27.68 2.97 -19.21
N LYS A 335 -28.56 2.09 -18.72
CA LYS A 335 -28.22 0.92 -17.89
C LYS A 335 -27.38 -0.12 -18.64
N ASP A 336 -27.39 -0.08 -19.97
CA ASP A 336 -26.66 -1.04 -20.78
C ASP A 336 -25.17 -0.71 -20.95
N ALA A 337 -24.70 0.43 -20.44
CA ALA A 337 -23.30 0.80 -20.51
C ALA A 337 -22.38 -0.23 -19.82
N ASN A 338 -21.31 -0.64 -20.50
CA ASN A 338 -20.42 -1.72 -20.05
C ASN A 338 -19.87 -1.51 -18.63
N HIS A 339 -19.54 -0.28 -18.22
CA HIS A 339 -19.02 -0.01 -16.87
C HIS A 339 -20.11 -0.09 -15.79
N ILE A 340 -21.38 0.15 -16.14
CA ILE A 340 -22.51 -0.07 -15.23
C ILE A 340 -22.77 -1.57 -15.07
N LYS A 341 -22.79 -2.33 -16.18
CA LYS A 341 -22.90 -3.80 -16.13
C LYS A 341 -21.79 -4.44 -15.28
N LEU A 342 -20.56 -3.93 -15.40
CA LEU A 342 -19.45 -4.41 -14.59
C LEU A 342 -19.66 -4.11 -13.10
N MET A 343 -20.10 -2.89 -12.75
CA MET A 343 -20.37 -2.52 -11.36
C MET A 343 -21.55 -3.29 -10.76
N GLU A 344 -22.59 -3.57 -11.54
CA GLU A 344 -23.74 -4.35 -11.08
C GLU A 344 -23.34 -5.80 -10.84
N LYS A 345 -22.55 -6.40 -11.74
CA LYS A 345 -21.96 -7.72 -11.56
C LYS A 345 -21.06 -7.77 -10.32
N GLU A 346 -20.27 -6.74 -10.05
CA GLU A 346 -19.43 -6.67 -8.85
C GLU A 346 -20.27 -6.60 -7.55
N LYS A 347 -21.34 -5.79 -7.54
CA LYS A 347 -22.27 -5.73 -6.39
C LYS A 347 -22.95 -7.07 -6.12
N THR A 348 -23.38 -7.79 -7.16
CA THR A 348 -23.97 -9.13 -6.98
C THR A 348 -22.96 -10.12 -6.41
N HIS A 349 -21.68 -10.03 -6.79
CA HIS A 349 -20.62 -10.88 -6.25
C HIS A 349 -20.28 -10.58 -4.78
N ILE A 350 -20.33 -9.30 -4.37
CA ILE A 350 -20.11 -8.93 -2.97
C ILE A 350 -21.28 -9.41 -2.10
N ASN A 351 -22.52 -9.22 -2.57
CA ASN A 351 -23.71 -9.70 -1.86
C ASN A 351 -23.76 -11.23 -1.79
N SER A 352 -23.33 -11.95 -2.83
CA SER A 352 -23.31 -13.42 -2.80
C SER A 352 -22.27 -13.99 -1.84
N ARG A 353 -21.14 -13.29 -1.63
CA ARG A 353 -20.11 -13.69 -0.65
C ARG A 353 -20.47 -13.39 0.80
N GLN A 354 -21.32 -12.39 1.05
CA GLN A 354 -21.75 -12.04 2.41
C GLN A 354 -23.00 -12.78 2.87
N ARG A 355 -23.64 -13.57 2.00
CA ARG A 355 -24.71 -14.47 2.41
C ARG A 355 -24.07 -15.73 3.01
N PRO A 356 -24.21 -16.01 4.31
CA PRO A 356 -23.70 -17.26 4.90
C PRO A 356 -24.32 -18.43 4.12
N GLN A 357 -23.47 -19.31 3.60
CA GLN A 357 -23.97 -20.47 2.85
C GLN A 357 -24.85 -21.29 3.79
N PRO A 358 -26.12 -21.56 3.41
CA PRO A 358 -26.92 -22.53 4.13
C PRO A 358 -26.20 -23.88 4.02
N GLN A 359 -25.86 -24.45 5.17
CA GLN A 359 -25.24 -25.78 5.24
C GLN A 359 -26.15 -26.79 4.51
N PRO A 360 -25.56 -27.76 3.78
CA PRO A 360 -26.33 -28.77 3.07
C PRO A 360 -27.07 -29.64 4.09
N GLN A 361 -28.36 -29.40 4.27
CA GLN A 361 -29.24 -30.31 4.97
C GLN A 361 -29.43 -31.53 4.08
N ALA A 362 -28.95 -32.67 4.57
CA ALA A 362 -29.14 -33.97 3.96
C ALA A 362 -30.63 -34.23 3.74
N ALA A 363 -30.95 -34.77 2.56
CA ALA A 363 -32.29 -35.11 2.14
C ALA A 363 -32.91 -36.15 3.10
N VAL A 364 -34.03 -35.79 3.73
CA VAL A 364 -34.97 -36.76 4.28
C VAL A 364 -36.37 -36.39 3.78
N ALA A 365 -37.02 -37.42 3.25
CA ALA A 365 -38.23 -37.39 2.47
C ALA A 365 -39.46 -36.86 3.25
N SER A 366 -40.32 -36.16 2.50
CA SER A 366 -41.78 -36.12 2.57
C SER A 366 -42.48 -36.39 3.91
N GLN A 367 -43.18 -35.39 4.45
CA GLN A 367 -44.63 -35.44 4.75
C GLN A 367 -45.18 -34.04 5.14
N PRO A 368 -46.48 -33.76 4.92
CA PRO A 368 -47.11 -32.49 5.22
C PRO A 368 -47.83 -32.53 6.59
N LYS A 369 -47.77 -31.45 7.39
CA LYS A 369 -48.89 -30.80 8.11
C LYS A 369 -48.42 -29.94 9.30
N THR A 370 -48.98 -28.73 9.31
CA THR A 370 -49.31 -27.87 10.44
C THR A 370 -49.15 -28.47 11.85
N LYS A 371 -48.25 -27.90 12.65
CA LYS A 371 -48.38 -27.77 14.10
C LYS A 371 -47.31 -26.80 14.61
N ASP A 372 -47.72 -25.96 15.53
CA ASP A 372 -46.95 -24.92 16.19
C ASP A 372 -45.54 -25.41 16.52
N GLN A 373 -44.54 -24.83 15.84
CA GLN A 373 -43.16 -24.98 16.25
C GLN A 373 -43.02 -24.26 17.58
N ALA A 374 -42.97 -25.03 18.66
CA ALA A 374 -42.43 -24.58 19.93
C ALA A 374 -41.05 -23.96 19.64
N MET A 375 -40.99 -22.64 19.67
CA MET A 375 -39.76 -21.90 19.48
C MET A 375 -38.79 -22.33 20.59
N HIS A 376 -37.53 -22.51 20.24
CA HIS A 376 -36.49 -22.87 21.22
C HIS A 376 -36.50 -21.84 22.38
N PRO A 377 -36.39 -22.26 23.66
CA PRO A 377 -36.55 -21.36 24.82
C PRO A 377 -35.61 -20.14 24.82
N SER A 378 -34.44 -20.25 24.18
CA SER A 378 -33.53 -19.11 23.98
C SER A 378 -34.07 -18.04 23.03
N TRP A 379 -34.98 -18.41 22.12
CA TRP A 379 -35.60 -17.49 21.17
C TRP A 379 -36.80 -16.77 21.78
N GLU A 380 -37.57 -17.45 22.62
CA GLU A 380 -38.62 -16.83 23.45
C GLU A 380 -38.04 -15.83 24.45
N ALA A 381 -36.91 -16.16 25.10
CA ALA A 381 -36.21 -15.24 26.00
C ALA A 381 -35.78 -13.95 25.28
N LYS A 382 -35.20 -14.09 24.08
CA LYS A 382 -34.73 -12.94 23.28
C LYS A 382 -35.89 -12.11 22.72
N ARG A 383 -37.04 -12.72 22.44
CA ARG A 383 -38.26 -12.02 22.04
C ARG A 383 -38.84 -11.22 23.21
N ARG A 384 -38.88 -11.82 24.40
CA ARG A 384 -39.37 -11.18 25.63
C ARG A 384 -38.51 -10.00 26.07
N GLU A 385 -37.19 -10.11 25.92
CA GLU A 385 -36.25 -9.01 26.18
C GLU A 385 -36.51 -7.82 25.24
N ARG A 386 -36.73 -8.08 23.95
CA ARG A 386 -37.02 -7.03 22.96
C ARG A 386 -38.37 -6.34 23.25
N GLU A 387 -39.38 -7.10 23.65
CA GLU A 387 -40.70 -6.56 23.99
C GLU A 387 -40.66 -5.67 25.25
N LEU A 388 -39.91 -6.08 26.28
CA LEU A 388 -39.65 -5.26 27.48
C LEU A 388 -38.95 -3.93 27.15
N LEU A 389 -37.97 -3.97 26.24
CA LEU A 389 -37.27 -2.78 25.76
C LEU A 389 -38.16 -1.84 24.94
N GLU A 390 -39.13 -2.37 24.20
CA GLU A 390 -40.11 -1.56 23.46
C GLU A 390 -41.13 -0.93 24.41
N GLN A 391 -41.62 -1.66 25.41
CA GLN A 391 -42.48 -1.09 26.46
C GLN A 391 -41.78 -0.02 27.30
N ALA A 392 -40.48 -0.20 27.60
CA ALA A 392 -39.69 0.81 28.29
C ALA A 392 -39.50 2.10 27.46
N LYS A 393 -39.47 2.00 26.12
CA LYS A 393 -39.35 3.16 25.23
C LYS A 393 -40.64 3.97 25.12
N THR A 394 -41.80 3.38 25.42
CA THR A 394 -43.09 4.08 25.41
C THR A 394 -43.33 4.97 26.63
N VAL A 395 -42.57 4.84 27.72
CA VAL A 395 -42.69 5.68 28.93
C VAL A 395 -41.77 6.90 28.86
N LYS A 396 -41.79 7.62 27.74
CA LYS A 396 -41.06 8.87 27.58
C LYS A 396 -42.03 10.04 27.75
N GLY A 397 -42.26 10.48 28.99
CA GLY A 397 -42.99 11.73 29.25
C GLY A 397 -43.72 11.89 30.58
N GLN A 398 -43.84 10.85 31.43
CA GLN A 398 -44.48 11.01 32.74
C GLN A 398 -43.46 11.35 33.84
N ARG A 399 -43.64 12.53 34.44
CA ARG A 399 -42.84 13.04 35.55
C ARG A 399 -43.27 12.30 36.82
N ILE A 400 -42.43 11.40 37.33
CA ILE A 400 -42.66 10.74 38.61
C ILE A 400 -42.45 11.80 39.70
N VAL A 401 -43.52 12.15 40.41
CA VAL A 401 -43.46 12.95 41.64
C VAL A 401 -43.50 11.95 42.79
N PHE A 402 -42.49 11.98 43.66
CA PHE A 402 -42.49 11.24 44.92
C PHE A 402 -43.04 12.17 45.99
N ASP A 403 -44.06 11.70 46.70
CA ASP A 403 -44.68 12.37 47.85
C ASP A 403 -43.95 11.98 49.15
#